data_AF-A0A7K1TTM3-F1
#
_entry.id   AF-A0A7K1TTM3-F1
#
_cell.length_a   1.000
_cell.length_b   1.000
_cell.length_c   1.000
_cell.angle_alpha   90.00
_cell.angle_beta   90.00
_cell.angle_gamma   90.00
#
_symmetry.space_group_name_H-M   'P 1'
#
loop_
_entity.id
_entity.type
_entity.pdbx_description
1 polymer ?
#
loop_
_entity_poly.entity_id
_entity_poly.type
_entity_poly.pdbx_seq_one_letter_code
_entity_poly.pdbx_strand_id
1 'polypeptide(L)'
;MRLPLGSADVSASGGSAVLTGRRGEPWSDIASLPMSLADATALLEDSDLAAAHADPAFLSAVPSDDTDAPRFAPGAPILWRYGRYIETARVIRDDERGLVVWIPSGSARLVSVPADGRSPREVPLAERFSVPWRIEEAHWRGPGVVRVAPAGMPWSVWFFRSSDGTPEGTYVNLELPHRRTTGENAGVFSRDLVLDLWVDAGHPGSEDIWVKDADELEAAVQQDRFTAEQADAVRAIADHAVREFVASGGWPLDERWETWTPSEEIDVPVQLPAGAAMDAARRRSGSTSLEG
;
A
#
# COMPACT_ATOMS: atom_id res chain seq x y z
N MET A 1 9.33 23.64 -18.15
CA MET A 1 10.68 23.06 -18.01
C MET A 1 10.55 21.97 -16.97
N ARG A 2 10.96 20.73 -17.26
CA ARG A 2 10.88 19.65 -16.27
C ARG A 2 11.96 19.81 -15.22
N LEU A 3 11.69 19.31 -14.02
CA LEU A 3 12.66 19.26 -12.95
C LEU A 3 13.80 18.29 -13.32
N PRO A 4 15.07 18.58 -12.95
CA PRO A 4 16.14 17.62 -13.14
C PRO A 4 15.93 16.37 -12.26
N LEU A 5 16.43 15.21 -12.71
CA LEU A 5 16.49 14.02 -11.84
C LEU A 5 17.30 14.34 -10.58
N GLY A 6 16.88 13.78 -9.44
CA GLY A 6 17.39 14.10 -8.10
C GLY A 6 16.70 15.30 -7.44
N SER A 7 15.72 15.95 -8.09
CA SER A 7 14.95 17.01 -7.44
C SER A 7 14.10 16.44 -6.30
N ALA A 8 14.15 17.09 -5.14
CA ALA A 8 13.36 16.73 -3.97
C ALA A 8 12.07 17.58 -3.89
N ASP A 9 11.02 16.99 -3.34
CA ASP A 9 9.72 17.60 -3.08
C ASP A 9 9.07 17.00 -1.81
N VAL A 10 7.95 17.56 -1.39
CA VAL A 10 7.11 17.05 -0.31
C VAL A 10 5.72 16.77 -0.86
N SER A 11 5.25 15.52 -0.75
CA SER A 11 3.91 15.15 -1.24
C SER A 11 2.80 15.88 -0.50
N ALA A 12 1.60 15.89 -1.08
CA ALA A 12 0.39 16.43 -0.42
C ALA A 12 0.10 15.76 0.94
N SER A 13 0.51 14.50 1.12
CA SER A 13 0.44 13.78 2.40
C SER A 13 1.51 14.20 3.41
N GLY A 14 2.49 15.03 3.03
CA GLY A 14 3.59 15.53 3.86
C GLY A 14 4.84 14.64 3.88
N GLY A 15 4.96 13.72 2.92
CA GLY A 15 6.06 12.74 2.83
C GLY A 15 7.14 13.17 1.86
N SER A 16 8.37 12.69 2.02
CA SER A 16 9.44 13.03 1.10
C SER A 16 9.16 12.44 -0.28
N ALA A 17 9.66 13.11 -1.33
CA ALA A 17 9.62 12.61 -2.69
C ALA A 17 10.90 13.04 -3.43
N VAL A 18 11.49 12.13 -4.20
CA VAL A 18 12.65 12.41 -5.04
C VAL A 18 12.40 11.93 -6.46
N LEU A 19 12.50 12.84 -7.42
CA LEU A 19 12.36 12.52 -8.84
C LEU A 19 13.54 11.65 -9.28
N THR A 20 13.28 10.37 -9.54
CA THR A 20 14.35 9.37 -9.75
C THR A 20 14.43 8.89 -11.20
N GLY A 21 13.31 8.89 -11.93
CA GLY A 21 13.31 8.48 -13.32
C GLY A 21 12.12 8.99 -14.11
N ARG A 22 12.02 8.52 -15.35
CA ARG A 22 10.91 8.83 -16.25
C ARG A 22 10.53 7.61 -17.05
N ARG A 23 9.25 7.52 -17.40
CA ARG A 23 8.79 6.47 -18.30
C ARG A 23 9.48 6.59 -19.67
N GLY A 24 9.92 5.46 -20.20
CA GLY A 24 10.64 5.38 -21.48
C GLY A 24 12.12 5.77 -21.43
N GLU A 25 12.64 6.21 -20.27
CA GLU A 25 14.08 6.44 -20.05
C GLU A 25 14.73 5.25 -19.32
N PRO A 26 16.05 5.06 -19.42
CA PRO A 26 16.76 4.05 -18.62
C PRO A 26 16.56 4.28 -17.12
N TRP A 27 16.21 3.21 -16.41
CA TRP A 27 16.07 3.23 -14.96
C TRP A 27 17.43 3.12 -14.27
N SER A 28 17.63 3.94 -13.23
CA SER A 28 18.78 3.82 -12.33
C SER A 28 18.28 3.21 -11.03
N ASP A 29 18.89 2.11 -10.62
CA ASP A 29 18.46 1.34 -9.47
C ASP A 29 18.52 2.16 -8.19
N ILE A 30 17.49 2.00 -7.37
CA ILE A 30 17.42 2.54 -6.02
C ILE A 30 18.20 1.62 -5.08
N ALA A 31 18.13 0.31 -5.28
CA ALA A 31 18.86 -0.67 -4.48
C ALA A 31 20.37 -0.53 -4.69
N SER A 32 21.14 -0.70 -3.61
CA SER A 32 22.59 -0.66 -3.67
C SER A 32 23.19 -1.92 -4.29
N LEU A 33 22.51 -3.07 -4.15
CA LEU A 33 22.89 -4.34 -4.72
C LEU A 33 21.73 -4.99 -5.49
N PRO A 34 22.01 -5.71 -6.59
CA PRO A 34 20.98 -6.44 -7.30
C PRO A 34 20.47 -7.60 -6.44
N MET A 35 19.15 -7.68 -6.26
CA MET A 35 18.47 -8.76 -5.55
C MET A 35 17.31 -9.27 -6.40
N SER A 36 17.10 -10.59 -6.45
CA SER A 36 15.94 -11.13 -7.14
C SER A 36 14.66 -10.76 -6.38
N LEU A 37 13.53 -10.66 -7.08
CA LEU A 37 12.25 -10.33 -6.45
C LEU A 37 11.88 -11.36 -5.37
N ALA A 38 12.17 -12.63 -5.63
CA ALA A 38 11.92 -13.73 -4.70
C ALA A 38 12.79 -13.62 -3.44
N ASP A 39 14.09 -13.35 -3.58
CA ASP A 39 14.99 -13.21 -2.41
C ASP A 39 14.64 -11.98 -1.58
N ALA A 40 14.32 -10.86 -2.25
CA ALA A 40 13.90 -9.62 -1.59
C ALA A 40 12.60 -9.82 -0.79
N THR A 41 11.64 -10.50 -1.39
CA THR A 41 10.37 -10.83 -0.73
C THR A 41 10.61 -11.77 0.45
N ALA A 42 11.35 -12.86 0.26
CA ALA A 42 11.64 -13.84 1.31
C ALA A 42 12.35 -13.21 2.53
N LEU A 43 13.33 -12.32 2.30
CA LEU A 43 14.04 -11.61 3.38
C LEU A 43 13.09 -10.75 4.24
N LEU A 44 12.04 -10.23 3.62
CA LEU A 44 11.03 -9.43 4.31
C LEU A 44 9.96 -10.32 4.95
N GLU A 45 9.63 -11.48 4.37
CA GLU A 45 8.68 -12.44 4.95
C GLU A 45 9.21 -13.15 6.20
N ASP A 46 10.50 -13.49 6.26
CA ASP A 46 11.13 -14.20 7.39
C ASP A 46 11.11 -13.41 8.72
N SER A 47 10.72 -12.13 8.69
CA SER A 47 10.50 -11.32 9.89
C SER A 47 9.10 -11.54 10.46
N ASP A 48 8.96 -12.49 11.39
CA ASP A 48 7.81 -12.73 12.27
C ASP A 48 6.46 -12.25 11.69
N LEU A 49 6.11 -12.71 10.49
CA LEU A 49 4.91 -12.31 9.74
C LEU A 49 3.62 -12.45 10.56
N ALA A 50 3.58 -13.44 11.46
CA ALA A 50 2.48 -13.65 12.39
C ALA A 50 2.40 -12.56 13.49
N ALA A 51 3.52 -11.96 13.89
CA ALA A 51 3.53 -10.81 14.80
C ALA A 51 3.01 -9.55 14.12
N ALA A 52 3.22 -9.41 12.81
CA ALA A 52 2.73 -8.28 12.03
C ALA A 52 1.19 -8.27 11.87
N HIS A 53 0.51 -9.40 12.10
CA HIS A 53 -0.95 -9.49 12.05
C HIS A 53 -1.53 -10.18 13.27
N ALA A 54 -2.09 -9.37 14.18
CA ALA A 54 -2.79 -9.87 15.36
C ALA A 54 -4.15 -10.54 15.08
N ASP A 55 -4.64 -10.54 13.83
CA ASP A 55 -5.88 -11.22 13.43
C ASP A 55 -5.59 -12.71 13.17
N PRO A 56 -6.16 -13.64 13.94
CA PRO A 56 -5.91 -15.08 13.77
C PRO A 56 -6.25 -15.61 12.38
N ALA A 57 -7.15 -14.94 11.63
CA ALA A 57 -7.49 -15.32 10.27
C ALA A 57 -6.29 -15.23 9.30
N PHE A 58 -5.25 -14.46 9.65
CA PHE A 58 -4.00 -14.40 8.89
C PHE A 58 -3.29 -15.76 8.82
N LEU A 59 -3.33 -16.56 9.88
CA LEU A 59 -2.66 -17.86 9.93
C LEU A 59 -3.23 -18.86 8.92
N SER A 60 -4.52 -18.74 8.62
CA SER A 60 -5.23 -19.53 7.62
C SER A 60 -5.38 -18.82 6.26
N ALA A 61 -4.82 -17.63 6.10
CA ALA A 61 -4.91 -16.89 4.84
C ALA A 61 -4.01 -17.55 3.78
N VAL A 62 -4.50 -17.62 2.55
CA VAL A 62 -3.86 -18.31 1.43
C VAL A 62 -3.14 -17.29 0.54
N PRO A 63 -1.89 -17.52 0.08
CA PRO A 63 -1.21 -16.62 -0.86
C PRO A 63 -2.08 -16.29 -2.07
N SER A 64 -2.07 -15.04 -2.53
CA SER A 64 -3.00 -14.53 -3.54
C SER A 64 -2.82 -15.12 -4.95
N ASP A 65 -1.65 -15.70 -5.23
CA ASP A 65 -1.27 -16.42 -6.44
C ASP A 65 -1.46 -17.93 -6.35
N ASP A 66 -1.85 -18.45 -5.18
CA ASP A 66 -2.19 -19.86 -5.02
C ASP A 66 -3.49 -20.20 -5.76
N THR A 67 -3.57 -21.39 -6.33
CA THR A 67 -4.77 -21.91 -6.99
C THR A 67 -5.96 -22.09 -6.04
N ASP A 68 -5.69 -22.32 -4.75
CA ASP A 68 -6.71 -22.48 -3.71
C ASP A 68 -7.14 -21.15 -3.08
N ALA A 69 -6.55 -20.02 -3.50
CA ALA A 69 -6.85 -18.73 -2.93
C ALA A 69 -8.31 -18.32 -3.24
N PRO A 70 -9.11 -17.91 -2.23
CA PRO A 70 -10.51 -17.57 -2.45
C PRO A 70 -10.64 -16.35 -3.36
N ARG A 71 -11.64 -16.41 -4.26
CA ARG A 71 -12.06 -15.30 -5.12
C ARG A 71 -13.24 -14.57 -4.52
N PHE A 72 -13.25 -13.25 -4.69
CA PHE A 72 -14.34 -12.40 -4.23
C PHE A 72 -15.25 -12.02 -5.40
N ALA A 73 -16.57 -12.06 -5.16
CA ALA A 73 -17.54 -11.67 -6.18
C ALA A 73 -17.51 -10.15 -6.43
N PRO A 74 -17.72 -9.67 -7.67
CA PRO A 74 -17.91 -8.25 -7.94
C PRO A 74 -19.01 -7.62 -7.06
N GLY A 75 -18.76 -6.42 -6.57
CA GLY A 75 -19.63 -5.69 -5.64
C GLY A 75 -19.51 -6.12 -4.17
N ALA A 76 -18.88 -7.27 -3.88
CA ALA A 76 -18.74 -7.76 -2.51
C ALA A 76 -17.87 -6.78 -1.67
N PRO A 77 -18.31 -6.43 -0.45
CA PRO A 77 -17.46 -5.73 0.49
C PRO A 77 -16.37 -6.67 1.01
N ILE A 78 -15.15 -6.17 1.10
CA ILE A 78 -14.02 -6.88 1.68
C ILE A 78 -13.25 -5.97 2.64
N LEU A 79 -12.43 -6.60 3.48
CA LEU A 79 -11.47 -5.92 4.34
C LEU A 79 -10.06 -6.00 3.74
N TRP A 80 -9.41 -4.85 3.60
CA TRP A 80 -8.01 -4.73 3.19
C TRP A 80 -7.16 -4.42 4.41
N ARG A 81 -6.30 -5.34 4.84
CA ARG A 81 -5.59 -5.25 6.11
C ARG A 81 -4.09 -5.18 5.89
N TYR A 82 -3.45 -4.17 6.46
CA TYR A 82 -1.99 -4.09 6.55
C TYR A 82 -1.57 -3.77 7.98
N GLY A 83 -1.08 -4.79 8.68
CA GLY A 83 -0.80 -4.82 10.11
C GLY A 83 -1.83 -4.11 11.00
N ARG A 84 -1.51 -2.87 11.39
CA ARG A 84 -2.31 -2.04 12.30
C ARG A 84 -3.42 -1.23 11.60
N TYR A 85 -3.66 -1.45 10.32
CA TYR A 85 -4.69 -0.77 9.54
C TYR A 85 -5.68 -1.77 8.95
N ILE A 86 -6.95 -1.38 8.94
CA ILE A 86 -8.03 -2.12 8.28
C ILE A 86 -8.85 -1.13 7.49
N GLU A 87 -8.87 -1.28 6.17
CA GLU A 87 -9.72 -0.50 5.29
C GLU A 87 -10.83 -1.36 4.70
N THR A 88 -11.92 -0.71 4.31
CA THR A 88 -13.06 -1.36 3.67
C THR A 88 -13.09 -1.00 2.19
N ALA A 89 -13.35 -1.99 1.34
CA ALA A 89 -13.38 -1.81 -0.11
C ALA A 89 -14.50 -2.64 -0.73
N ARG A 90 -14.87 -2.32 -1.97
CA ARG A 90 -15.75 -3.14 -2.81
C ARG A 90 -14.96 -3.72 -3.97
N VAL A 91 -15.20 -4.99 -4.25
CA VAL A 91 -14.55 -5.67 -5.38
C VAL A 91 -15.11 -5.12 -6.69
N ILE A 92 -14.23 -4.65 -7.58
CA ILE A 92 -14.57 -4.37 -8.98
C ILE A 92 -14.43 -5.67 -9.78
N ARG A 93 -13.28 -6.32 -9.64
CA ARG A 93 -12.89 -7.53 -10.37
C ARG A 93 -11.91 -8.35 -9.54
N ASP A 94 -12.00 -9.67 -9.64
CA ASP A 94 -11.02 -10.57 -9.04
C ASP A 94 -10.79 -11.77 -9.98
N ASP A 95 -9.66 -11.76 -10.68
CA ASP A 95 -9.30 -12.76 -11.69
C ASP A 95 -7.83 -13.20 -11.54
N GLU A 96 -7.37 -14.14 -12.36
CA GLU A 96 -6.01 -14.68 -12.33
C GLU A 96 -4.89 -13.65 -12.30
N ARG A 97 -5.10 -12.44 -12.83
CA ARG A 97 -4.11 -11.36 -12.84
C ARG A 97 -4.02 -10.66 -11.48
N GLY A 98 -5.15 -10.53 -10.77
CA GLY A 98 -5.18 -9.88 -9.48
C GLY A 98 -6.57 -9.41 -9.04
N LEU A 99 -6.57 -8.79 -7.86
CA LEU A 99 -7.74 -8.18 -7.23
C LEU A 99 -7.78 -6.68 -7.56
N VAL A 100 -8.93 -6.22 -8.07
CA VAL A 100 -9.22 -4.80 -8.30
C VAL A 100 -10.37 -4.39 -7.39
N VAL A 101 -10.18 -3.33 -6.61
CA VAL A 101 -11.19 -2.80 -5.68
C VAL A 101 -11.41 -1.31 -5.85
N TRP A 102 -12.61 -0.88 -5.45
CA TRP A 102 -12.98 0.50 -5.23
C TRP A 102 -13.09 0.77 -3.73
N ILE A 103 -12.48 1.85 -3.26
CA ILE A 103 -12.70 2.38 -1.91
C ILE A 103 -13.49 3.70 -2.07
N PRO A 104 -14.81 3.67 -1.84
CA PRO A 104 -15.63 4.88 -1.90
C PRO A 104 -15.18 5.93 -0.88
N SER A 105 -15.38 7.20 -1.23
CA SER A 105 -15.16 8.31 -0.29
C SER A 105 -15.95 8.10 1.00
N GLY A 106 -15.35 8.35 2.16
CA GLY A 106 -16.03 8.17 3.45
C GLY A 106 -16.16 6.72 3.93
N SER A 107 -15.60 5.73 3.23
CA SER A 107 -15.61 4.34 3.71
C SER A 107 -14.85 4.20 5.04
N ALA A 108 -15.39 3.41 5.96
CA ALA A 108 -14.88 3.26 7.31
C ALA A 108 -13.54 2.50 7.31
N ARG A 109 -12.66 2.89 8.24
CA ARG A 109 -11.37 2.24 8.43
C ARG A 109 -10.91 2.29 9.89
N LEU A 110 -10.04 1.36 10.25
CA LEU A 110 -9.23 1.41 11.45
C LEU A 110 -7.82 1.88 11.10
N VAL A 111 -7.33 2.86 11.84
CA VAL A 111 -5.99 3.44 11.66
C VAL A 111 -5.20 3.35 12.94
N SER A 112 -3.89 3.15 12.81
CA SER A 112 -2.96 3.40 13.90
C SER A 112 -2.67 4.89 14.02
N VAL A 113 -2.82 5.44 15.22
CA VAL A 113 -2.44 6.81 15.56
C VAL A 113 -1.51 6.84 16.78
N PRO A 114 -0.66 7.87 16.92
CA PRO A 114 0.09 8.10 18.16
C PRO A 114 -0.83 8.16 19.38
N ALA A 115 -0.48 7.43 20.43
CA ALA A 115 -1.29 7.33 21.63
C ALA A 115 -1.33 8.63 22.45
N ASP A 116 -0.36 9.52 22.23
CA ASP A 116 -0.26 10.83 22.87
C ASP A 116 -1.13 11.92 22.21
N GLY A 117 -1.89 11.57 21.17
CA GLY A 117 -2.86 12.46 20.53
C GLY A 117 -2.30 13.34 19.41
N ARG A 118 -1.00 13.27 19.12
CA ARG A 118 -0.41 13.88 17.92
C ARG A 118 -0.94 13.19 16.67
N SER A 119 -1.04 13.92 15.56
CA SER A 119 -1.18 13.31 14.25
C SER A 119 0.12 12.60 13.83
N PRO A 120 0.08 11.57 12.97
CA PRO A 120 1.28 10.85 12.54
C PRO A 120 2.39 11.76 11.97
N ARG A 121 2.03 12.87 11.32
CA ARG A 121 2.99 13.81 10.71
C ARG A 121 3.61 14.79 11.71
N GLU A 122 3.00 15.00 12.86
CA GLU A 122 3.57 15.80 13.96
C GLU A 122 4.61 15.00 14.76
N VAL A 123 4.65 13.68 14.60
CA VAL A 123 5.69 12.84 15.21
C VAL A 123 7.00 13.04 14.44
N PRO A 124 8.07 13.49 15.12
CA PRO A 124 9.39 13.61 14.52
C PRO A 124 9.83 12.29 13.91
N LEU A 125 10.47 12.36 12.75
CA LEU A 125 10.89 11.18 11.99
C LEU A 125 11.71 10.19 12.85
N ALA A 126 12.58 10.72 13.72
CA ALA A 126 13.44 9.94 14.62
C ALA A 126 12.72 9.07 15.66
N GLU A 127 11.42 9.28 15.91
CA GLU A 127 10.62 8.48 16.84
C GLU A 127 9.33 7.90 16.20
N ARG A 128 9.12 8.12 14.90
CA ARG A 128 7.87 7.78 14.20
C ARG A 128 7.49 6.30 14.27
N PHE A 129 8.48 5.41 14.35
CA PHE A 129 8.29 3.95 14.43
C PHE A 129 8.39 3.41 15.86
N SER A 130 8.72 4.25 16.84
CA SER A 130 8.89 3.87 18.24
C SER A 130 7.89 4.52 19.19
N VAL A 131 7.10 5.51 18.73
CA VAL A 131 6.03 6.11 19.53
C VAL A 131 4.93 5.09 19.87
N PRO A 132 4.41 5.08 21.11
CA PRO A 132 3.23 4.30 21.45
C PRO A 132 2.05 4.66 20.57
N TRP A 133 1.22 3.66 20.27
CA TRP A 133 0.12 3.80 19.33
C TRP A 133 -1.15 3.13 19.84
N ARG A 134 -2.29 3.55 19.30
CA ARG A 134 -3.59 2.92 19.50
C ARG A 134 -4.39 2.96 18.21
N ILE A 135 -5.37 2.07 18.09
CA ILE A 135 -6.32 2.11 16.99
C ILE A 135 -7.37 3.20 17.21
N GLU A 136 -7.70 3.89 16.12
CA GLU A 136 -8.87 4.75 16.01
C GLU A 136 -9.72 4.37 14.81
N GLU A 137 -11.04 4.58 14.94
CA GLU A 137 -11.93 4.61 13.79
C GLU A 137 -11.77 5.91 13.03
N ALA A 138 -11.65 5.80 11.72
CA ALA A 138 -11.59 6.90 10.79
C ALA A 138 -12.38 6.56 9.52
N HIS A 139 -12.38 7.49 8.59
CA HIS A 139 -12.98 7.30 7.27
C HIS A 139 -11.96 7.67 6.20
N TRP A 140 -12.07 7.03 5.03
CA TRP A 140 -11.33 7.43 3.83
C TRP A 140 -11.65 8.89 3.50
N ARG A 141 -10.60 9.71 3.35
CA ARG A 141 -10.72 11.14 3.08
C ARG A 141 -10.39 11.42 1.62
N GLY A 142 -11.08 12.41 1.05
CA GLY A 142 -10.90 12.80 -0.35
C GLY A 142 -11.68 11.91 -1.32
N PRO A 143 -11.41 12.01 -2.62
CA PRO A 143 -12.03 11.20 -3.66
C PRO A 143 -11.81 9.71 -3.40
N GLY A 144 -12.75 8.86 -3.83
CA GLY A 144 -12.54 7.42 -3.76
C GLY A 144 -11.36 6.97 -4.64
N VAL A 145 -10.84 5.79 -4.36
CA VAL A 145 -9.62 5.27 -5.01
C VAL A 145 -9.84 3.87 -5.57
N VAL A 146 -9.34 3.63 -6.78
CA VAL A 146 -9.18 2.27 -7.33
C VAL A 146 -7.84 1.73 -6.86
N ARG A 147 -7.83 0.52 -6.32
CA ARG A 147 -6.60 -0.22 -6.03
C ARG A 147 -6.56 -1.51 -6.84
N VAL A 148 -5.39 -1.84 -7.35
CA VAL A 148 -5.10 -3.11 -8.02
C VAL A 148 -3.99 -3.81 -7.24
N ALA A 149 -4.26 -5.01 -6.75
CA ALA A 149 -3.25 -5.92 -6.20
C ALA A 149 -3.02 -7.06 -7.20
N PRO A 150 -1.95 -7.01 -8.00
CA PRO A 150 -1.50 -8.14 -8.80
C PRO A 150 -1.31 -9.39 -7.92
N ALA A 151 -1.68 -10.56 -8.45
CA ALA A 151 -1.53 -11.81 -7.72
C ALA A 151 -0.05 -12.13 -7.47
N GLY A 152 0.32 -12.42 -6.22
CA GLY A 152 1.68 -12.82 -5.84
C GLY A 152 2.73 -11.70 -5.84
N MET A 153 2.37 -10.47 -6.22
CA MET A 153 3.35 -9.39 -6.31
C MET A 153 3.45 -8.58 -5.01
N PRO A 154 4.67 -8.12 -4.65
CA PRO A 154 4.90 -7.31 -3.46
C PRO A 154 4.62 -5.81 -3.70
N TRP A 155 3.46 -5.51 -4.29
CA TRP A 155 2.95 -4.16 -4.42
C TRP A 155 1.45 -4.16 -4.72
N SER A 156 0.81 -3.02 -4.46
CA SER A 156 -0.46 -2.66 -5.09
C SER A 156 -0.38 -1.29 -5.75
N VAL A 157 -1.28 -1.03 -6.70
CA VAL A 157 -1.26 0.15 -7.57
C VAL A 157 -2.56 0.93 -7.39
N TRP A 158 -2.45 2.19 -6.96
CA TRP A 158 -3.59 3.01 -6.56
C TRP A 158 -3.72 4.22 -7.49
N PHE A 159 -4.93 4.47 -7.99
CA PHE A 159 -5.19 5.51 -8.98
C PHE A 159 -5.87 6.71 -8.34
N PHE A 160 -5.08 7.76 -8.11
CA PHE A 160 -5.52 8.98 -7.45
C PHE A 160 -6.05 10.02 -8.43
N ARG A 161 -7.05 10.76 -7.96
CA ARG A 161 -7.70 11.84 -8.69
C ARG A 161 -8.05 12.97 -7.73
N SER A 162 -8.15 14.17 -8.27
CA SER A 162 -8.66 15.35 -7.59
C SER A 162 -10.17 15.27 -7.37
N SER A 163 -10.72 16.21 -6.59
CA SER A 163 -12.15 16.28 -6.31
C SER A 163 -13.02 16.53 -7.55
N ASP A 164 -12.46 17.09 -8.63
CA ASP A 164 -13.16 17.27 -9.90
C ASP A 164 -13.00 16.07 -10.86
N GLY A 165 -12.34 15.01 -10.41
CA GLY A 165 -12.13 13.77 -11.15
C GLY A 165 -10.90 13.76 -12.06
N THR A 166 -10.10 14.83 -12.06
CA THR A 166 -8.86 14.89 -12.85
C THR A 166 -7.84 13.90 -12.30
N PRO A 167 -7.22 13.04 -13.12
CA PRO A 167 -6.12 12.18 -12.69
C PRO A 167 -4.97 12.99 -12.09
N GLU A 168 -4.52 12.61 -10.89
CA GLU A 168 -3.37 13.26 -10.24
C GLU A 168 -2.10 12.42 -10.42
N GLY A 169 -2.23 11.11 -10.37
CA GLY A 169 -1.13 10.17 -10.54
C GLY A 169 -1.47 8.78 -10.03
N THR A 170 -0.50 7.90 -10.20
CA THR A 170 -0.56 6.52 -9.76
C THR A 170 0.46 6.29 -8.65
N TYR A 171 -0.01 5.72 -7.54
CA TYR A 171 0.82 5.36 -6.40
C TYR A 171 1.07 3.86 -6.42
N VAL A 172 2.33 3.45 -6.42
CA VAL A 172 2.72 2.04 -6.24
C VAL A 172 3.09 1.87 -4.78
N ASN A 173 2.18 1.26 -4.02
CA ASN A 173 2.38 0.95 -2.61
C ASN A 173 3.23 -0.31 -2.51
N LEU A 174 4.46 -0.22 -2.01
CA LEU A 174 5.27 -1.43 -1.83
C LEU A 174 4.84 -2.12 -0.54
N GLU A 175 4.47 -3.38 -0.66
CA GLU A 175 3.91 -4.16 0.44
C GLU A 175 4.18 -5.64 0.22
N LEU A 176 4.06 -6.49 1.24
CA LEU A 176 4.24 -7.93 1.04
C LEU A 176 3.15 -8.53 0.13
N PRO A 177 3.42 -9.65 -0.57
CA PRO A 177 2.40 -10.31 -1.39
C PRO A 177 1.14 -10.60 -0.58
N HIS A 178 -0.01 -10.33 -1.20
CA HIS A 178 -1.28 -10.43 -0.49
C HIS A 178 -1.60 -11.89 -0.12
N ARG A 179 -2.17 -12.08 1.06
CA ARG A 179 -2.80 -13.33 1.49
C ARG A 179 -4.30 -13.12 1.64
N ARG A 180 -5.10 -14.08 1.20
CA ARG A 180 -6.56 -13.98 1.07
C ARG A 180 -7.25 -14.84 2.13
N THR A 181 -8.33 -14.30 2.69
CA THR A 181 -9.21 -15.03 3.61
C THR A 181 -10.67 -14.90 3.19
N THR A 182 -11.49 -15.88 3.56
CA THR A 182 -12.92 -15.94 3.24
C THR A 182 -13.77 -15.91 4.53
N GLY A 183 -15.10 -15.99 4.38
CA GLY A 183 -16.05 -15.96 5.48
C GLY A 183 -16.57 -14.55 5.78
N GLU A 184 -17.07 -14.33 7.01
CA GLU A 184 -17.72 -13.08 7.43
C GLU A 184 -16.82 -11.85 7.28
N ASN A 185 -15.51 -12.04 7.46
CA ASN A 185 -14.49 -11.01 7.37
C ASN A 185 -13.57 -11.22 6.15
N ALA A 186 -14.15 -11.67 5.02
CA ALA A 186 -13.42 -11.91 3.77
C ALA A 186 -12.57 -10.69 3.35
N GLY A 187 -11.43 -10.97 2.71
CA GLY A 187 -10.56 -9.94 2.17
C GLY A 187 -9.09 -10.33 2.19
N VAL A 188 -8.22 -9.34 2.29
CA VAL A 188 -6.78 -9.52 2.11
C VAL A 188 -5.97 -9.02 3.30
N PHE A 189 -4.80 -9.62 3.46
CA PHE A 189 -3.73 -9.23 4.35
C PHE A 189 -2.47 -8.92 3.53
N SER A 190 -1.77 -7.86 3.89
CA SER A 190 -0.43 -7.53 3.41
C SER A 190 0.34 -6.78 4.49
N ARG A 191 1.59 -6.39 4.24
CA ARG A 191 2.39 -5.56 5.15
C ARG A 191 3.08 -4.46 4.37
N ASP A 192 2.75 -3.22 4.71
CA ASP A 192 3.39 -2.03 4.19
C ASP A 192 4.91 -2.03 4.40
N LEU A 193 5.66 -1.64 3.37
CA LEU A 193 7.12 -1.62 3.33
C LEU A 193 7.71 -0.21 3.37
N VAL A 194 6.91 0.81 3.72
CA VAL A 194 7.30 2.22 3.94
C VAL A 194 7.68 3.00 2.68
N LEU A 195 8.45 2.39 1.76
CA LEU A 195 8.89 3.03 0.52
C LEU A 195 7.81 2.88 -0.55
N ASP A 196 7.57 3.94 -1.33
CA ASP A 196 6.56 3.93 -2.39
C ASP A 196 7.06 4.60 -3.66
N LEU A 197 6.33 4.39 -4.76
CA LEU A 197 6.56 5.13 -6.00
C LEU A 197 5.34 5.98 -6.34
N TRP A 198 5.58 7.17 -6.87
CA TRP A 198 4.56 8.03 -7.46
C TRP A 198 4.88 8.28 -8.93
N VAL A 199 3.97 7.86 -9.79
CA VAL A 199 4.01 8.10 -11.23
C VAL A 199 3.04 9.24 -11.52
N ASP A 200 3.55 10.37 -11.99
CA ASP A 200 2.68 11.53 -12.24
C ASP A 200 1.65 11.26 -13.35
N ALA A 201 0.52 11.99 -13.33
CA ALA A 201 -0.39 12.04 -14.47
C ALA A 201 -0.13 13.25 -15.40
N GLY A 202 0.82 14.11 -15.04
CA GLY A 202 1.09 15.38 -15.71
C GLY A 202 1.79 15.23 -17.06
N HIS A 203 2.41 14.07 -17.30
CA HIS A 203 3.22 13.83 -18.48
C HIS A 203 2.89 12.52 -19.22
N PRO A 204 1.69 12.39 -19.81
CA PRO A 204 1.26 11.15 -20.45
C PRO A 204 2.27 10.61 -21.47
N GLY A 205 2.68 9.35 -21.32
CA GLY A 205 3.65 8.69 -22.20
C GLY A 205 5.11 8.83 -21.76
N SER A 206 5.40 9.68 -20.79
CA SER A 206 6.75 10.02 -20.33
C SER A 206 6.72 10.51 -18.89
N GLU A 207 5.89 9.89 -18.07
CA GLU A 207 5.57 10.29 -16.70
C GLU A 207 6.84 10.39 -15.85
N ASP A 208 6.91 11.39 -14.98
CA ASP A 208 7.97 11.45 -13.98
C ASP A 208 7.69 10.39 -12.88
N ILE A 209 8.74 9.67 -12.49
CA ILE A 209 8.70 8.62 -11.47
C ILE A 209 9.43 9.12 -10.23
N TRP A 210 8.69 9.26 -9.15
CA TRP A 210 9.14 9.78 -7.87
C TRP A 210 9.24 8.65 -6.86
N VAL A 211 10.37 8.56 -6.16
CA VAL A 211 10.52 7.68 -5.00
C VAL A 211 10.06 8.44 -3.78
N LYS A 212 9.13 7.86 -3.03
CA LYS A 212 8.51 8.47 -1.86
C LYS A 212 8.97 7.81 -0.58
N ASP A 213 9.09 8.65 0.47
CA ASP A 213 9.27 8.22 1.85
C ASP A 213 10.57 7.38 2.08
N ALA A 214 11.60 7.66 1.27
CA ALA A 214 12.92 7.05 1.41
C ALA A 214 13.62 7.44 2.73
N ASP A 215 13.34 8.63 3.24
CA ASP A 215 13.78 9.07 4.57
C ASP A 215 13.06 8.33 5.70
N GLU A 216 11.79 7.95 5.50
CA GLU A 216 11.04 7.09 6.42
C GLU A 216 11.61 5.66 6.44
N LEU A 217 12.05 5.12 5.30
CA LEU A 217 12.73 3.83 5.26
C LEU A 217 14.06 3.87 6.04
N GLU A 218 14.86 4.93 5.89
CA GLU A 218 16.08 5.11 6.69
C GLU A 218 15.78 5.24 8.19
N ALA A 219 14.73 5.97 8.56
CA ALA A 219 14.30 6.10 9.93
C ALA A 219 13.76 4.79 10.52
N ALA A 220 13.14 3.94 9.69
CA ALA A 220 12.72 2.59 10.07
C ALA A 220 13.93 1.69 10.37
N VAL A 221 15.03 1.82 9.63
CA VAL A 221 16.29 1.12 9.94
C VAL A 221 16.89 1.62 11.26
N GLN A 222 16.96 2.93 11.44
CA GLN A 222 17.50 3.54 12.67
C GLN A 222 16.70 3.20 13.93
N GLN A 223 15.44 2.81 13.77
CA GLN A 223 14.52 2.44 14.85
C GLN A 223 14.25 0.92 14.89
N ASP A 224 15.15 0.11 14.32
CA ASP A 224 15.14 -1.36 14.36
C ASP A 224 13.88 -2.03 13.77
N ARG A 225 13.11 -1.31 12.94
CA ARG A 225 11.98 -1.87 12.18
C ARG A 225 12.43 -2.69 10.98
N PHE A 226 13.54 -2.29 10.37
CA PHE A 226 14.20 -3.04 9.31
C PHE A 226 15.70 -3.12 9.59
N THR A 227 16.33 -4.21 9.15
CA THR A 227 17.79 -4.21 8.98
C THR A 227 18.17 -3.42 7.72
N ALA A 228 19.45 -3.04 7.60
CA ALA A 228 19.94 -2.40 6.37
C ALA A 228 19.74 -3.28 5.12
N GLU A 229 19.87 -4.61 5.27
CA GLU A 229 19.66 -5.57 4.19
C GLU A 229 18.18 -5.63 3.78
N GLN A 230 17.25 -5.61 4.75
CA GLN A 230 15.81 -5.53 4.49
C GLN A 230 15.44 -4.21 3.80
N ALA A 231 16.02 -3.08 4.20
CA ALA A 231 15.79 -1.82 3.50
C ALA A 231 16.30 -1.85 2.05
N ASP A 232 17.42 -2.52 1.77
CA ASP A 232 17.88 -2.72 0.39
C ASP A 232 16.94 -3.65 -0.40
N ALA A 233 16.38 -4.68 0.24
CA ALA A 233 15.34 -5.52 -0.37
C ALA A 233 14.07 -4.73 -0.73
N VAL A 234 13.62 -3.81 0.12
CA VAL A 234 12.50 -2.90 -0.20
C VAL A 234 12.81 -2.06 -1.44
N ARG A 235 14.02 -1.53 -1.55
CA ARG A 235 14.45 -0.78 -2.74
C ARG A 235 14.51 -1.67 -3.99
N ALA A 236 14.97 -2.91 -3.84
CA ALA A 236 15.01 -3.86 -4.95
C ALA A 236 13.59 -4.18 -5.44
N ILE A 237 12.61 -4.32 -4.55
CA ILE A 237 11.19 -4.47 -4.91
C ILE A 237 10.70 -3.25 -5.72
N ALA A 238 11.07 -2.04 -5.32
CA ALA A 238 10.76 -0.83 -6.08
C ALA A 238 11.34 -0.89 -7.51
N ASP A 239 12.60 -1.29 -7.64
CA ASP A 239 13.27 -1.44 -8.93
C ASP A 239 12.61 -2.51 -9.82
N HIS A 240 12.11 -3.60 -9.22
CA HIS A 240 11.35 -4.63 -9.94
C HIS A 240 10.00 -4.08 -10.43
N ALA A 241 9.23 -3.40 -9.58
CA ALA A 241 7.97 -2.77 -9.98
C ALA A 241 8.19 -1.81 -11.17
N VAL A 242 9.28 -1.03 -11.15
CA VAL A 242 9.58 -0.13 -12.26
C VAL A 242 9.84 -0.88 -13.56
N ARG A 243 10.72 -1.89 -13.52
CA ARG A 243 11.09 -2.65 -14.72
C ARG A 243 9.95 -3.49 -15.26
N GLU A 244 9.11 -4.03 -14.38
CA GLU A 244 8.05 -4.95 -14.75
C GLU A 244 6.91 -4.23 -15.47
N PHE A 245 6.46 -3.09 -14.96
CA PHE A 245 5.29 -2.42 -15.55
C PHE A 245 5.38 -0.89 -15.62
N VAL A 246 6.05 -0.19 -14.70
CA VAL A 246 6.04 1.28 -14.73
C VAL A 246 6.76 1.82 -15.96
N ALA A 247 7.98 1.35 -16.23
CA ALA A 247 8.83 1.84 -17.32
C ALA A 247 8.20 1.58 -18.70
N SER A 248 7.48 0.47 -18.86
CA SER A 248 6.78 0.11 -20.08
C SER A 248 5.39 0.75 -20.18
N GLY A 249 4.81 1.22 -19.07
CA GLY A 249 3.41 1.58 -18.99
C GLY A 249 2.48 0.38 -19.12
N GLY A 250 2.96 -0.80 -18.73
CA GLY A 250 2.21 -2.05 -18.77
C GLY A 250 1.16 -2.12 -17.66
N TRP A 251 0.42 -3.22 -17.65
CA TRP A 251 -0.64 -3.44 -16.66
C TRP A 251 -0.13 -3.32 -15.20
N PRO A 252 -0.88 -2.65 -14.32
CA PRO A 252 -2.25 -2.15 -14.50
C PRO A 252 -2.40 -0.73 -15.07
N LEU A 253 -1.31 -0.09 -15.52
CA LEU A 253 -1.35 1.29 -16.01
C LEU A 253 -2.07 1.43 -17.37
N ASP A 254 -2.18 0.35 -18.14
CA ASP A 254 -2.77 0.33 -19.47
C ASP A 254 -4.31 0.14 -19.49
N GLU A 255 -4.94 -0.10 -18.34
CA GLU A 255 -6.37 -0.38 -18.22
C GLU A 255 -7.25 0.86 -17.97
N ARG A 256 -6.64 2.06 -17.96
CA ARG A 256 -7.33 3.35 -17.83
C ARG A 256 -8.10 3.55 -16.51
N TRP A 257 -7.62 2.95 -15.42
CA TRP A 257 -8.23 3.07 -14.08
C TRP A 257 -8.28 4.52 -13.59
N GLU A 258 -7.38 5.39 -14.07
CA GLU A 258 -7.38 6.83 -13.80
C GLU A 258 -8.64 7.54 -14.32
N THR A 259 -9.30 7.00 -15.36
CA THR A 259 -10.56 7.53 -15.90
C THR A 259 -11.79 6.71 -15.55
N TRP A 260 -11.61 5.54 -14.92
CA TRP A 260 -12.72 4.70 -14.48
C TRP A 260 -13.58 5.44 -13.43
N THR A 261 -14.90 5.27 -13.49
CA THR A 261 -15.85 5.83 -12.52
C THR A 261 -16.77 4.73 -11.98
N PRO A 262 -17.07 4.72 -10.68
CA PRO A 262 -17.96 3.74 -10.08
C PRO A 262 -19.42 3.94 -10.54
N SER A 263 -20.22 2.87 -10.50
CA SER A 263 -21.69 3.00 -10.53
C SER A 263 -22.20 3.47 -9.16
N GLU A 264 -23.41 4.04 -9.11
CA GLU A 264 -24.03 4.50 -7.86
C GLU A 264 -24.14 3.38 -6.81
N GLU A 265 -24.34 2.14 -7.24
CA GLU A 265 -24.47 0.98 -6.35
C GLU A 265 -23.16 0.67 -5.60
N ILE A 266 -22.01 0.79 -6.30
CA ILE A 266 -20.71 0.50 -5.69
C ILE A 266 -20.08 1.73 -5.04
N ASP A 267 -20.52 2.95 -5.35
CA ASP A 267 -19.97 4.18 -4.76
C ASP A 267 -20.55 4.52 -3.37
N VAL A 268 -21.24 3.56 -2.73
CA VAL A 268 -21.76 3.72 -1.37
C VAL A 268 -20.65 3.43 -0.35
N PRO A 269 -20.37 4.34 0.62
CA PRO A 269 -19.37 4.13 1.67
C PRO A 269 -19.53 2.79 2.39
N VAL A 270 -18.45 2.01 2.45
CA VAL A 270 -18.47 0.71 3.12
C VAL A 270 -18.25 0.90 4.62
N GLN A 271 -18.99 0.16 5.43
CA GLN A 271 -18.86 0.18 6.89
C GLN A 271 -17.96 -0.97 7.37
N LEU A 272 -17.30 -0.80 8.50
CA LEU A 272 -16.62 -1.91 9.18
C LEU A 272 -17.69 -2.92 9.63
N PRO A 273 -17.48 -4.24 9.43
CA PRO A 273 -18.43 -5.23 9.90
C PRO A 273 -18.50 -5.21 11.44
N ALA A 274 -19.64 -5.65 11.97
CA ALA A 274 -19.74 -5.97 13.38
C ALA A 274 -19.00 -7.29 13.69
N GLY A 275 -18.70 -7.53 14.96
CA GLY A 275 -18.23 -8.84 15.42
C GLY A 275 -16.92 -8.80 16.18
N ALA A 276 -16.63 -9.93 16.82
CA ALA A 276 -15.53 -10.04 17.79
C ALA A 276 -14.16 -9.70 17.21
N ALA A 277 -13.92 -10.00 15.93
CA ALA A 277 -12.66 -9.68 15.25
C ALA A 277 -12.46 -8.17 15.12
N MET A 278 -13.49 -7.42 14.68
CA MET A 278 -13.41 -5.96 14.59
C MET A 278 -13.36 -5.31 15.97
N ASP A 279 -14.07 -5.86 16.96
CA ASP A 279 -14.00 -5.40 18.34
C ASP A 279 -12.61 -5.62 18.96
N ALA A 280 -11.95 -6.73 18.65
CA ALA A 280 -10.57 -6.98 19.03
C ALA A 280 -9.62 -5.99 18.33
N ALA A 281 -9.80 -5.76 17.03
CA ALA A 281 -9.00 -4.81 16.27
C ALA A 281 -9.08 -3.38 16.83
N ARG A 282 -10.29 -2.92 17.21
CA ARG A 282 -10.52 -1.60 17.85
C ARG A 282 -9.77 -1.41 19.17
N ARG A 283 -9.54 -2.49 19.92
CA ARG A 283 -8.87 -2.43 21.23
C ARG A 283 -7.35 -2.51 21.12
N ARG A 284 -6.78 -2.70 19.92
CA ARG A 284 -5.34 -2.82 19.76
C ARG A 284 -4.62 -1.51 20.09
N SER A 285 -3.49 -1.66 20.76
CA SER A 285 -2.52 -0.61 21.08
C SER A 285 -1.16 -1.28 21.30
N GLY A 286 -0.10 -0.50 21.26
CA GLY A 286 1.26 -0.99 21.46
C GLY A 286 2.21 0.14 21.86
N SER A 287 3.36 -0.25 22.41
CA SER A 287 4.40 0.66 22.87
C SER A 287 5.31 1.14 21.73
N THR A 288 5.46 0.33 20.68
CA THR A 288 6.24 0.63 19.47
C THR A 288 5.54 0.08 18.22
N SER A 289 5.97 0.49 17.02
CA SER A 289 5.40 -0.02 15.75
C SER A 289 5.75 -1.48 15.43
N LEU A 290 6.63 -2.10 16.23
CA LEU A 290 6.96 -3.53 16.15
C LEU A 290 5.90 -4.42 16.82
N GLU A 291 5.09 -3.84 17.70
CA GLU A 291 3.97 -4.53 18.34
C GLU A 291 2.72 -4.37 17.46
N GLY A 292 2.11 -5.46 17.04
CA GLY A 292 0.75 -5.53 16.46
C GLY A 292 0.61 -5.27 14.96
#